data_AF-A0A5B7JW16-F1
#
_entry.id   AF-A0A5B7JW16-F1
#
_cell.length_a   1.000
_cell.length_b   1.000
_cell.length_c   1.000
_cell.angle_alpha   90.00
_cell.angle_beta   90.00
_cell.angle_gamma   90.00
#
_symmetry.space_group_name_H-M   'P 1'
#
loop_
_entity.id
_entity.type
_entity.pdbx_description
1 polymer ?
#
loop_
_entity_poly.entity_id
_entity_poly.type
_entity_poly.pdbx_seq_one_letter_code
_entity_poly.pdbx_strand_id
1 'polypeptide(L)'
;MEVVPLQQKGCSGGSNGSSKEEQGHMRQAQDAVQCYDPPIRTKTASSTLTSTFLEAGKELGLPVGNLNDDIDYGVMAARTTVFKGRRWSSFTGYLKPALGRPNLHVMLHTQVTKVHCIAS
;
A
#
# COMPACT_ATOMS: atom_id res chain seq x y z
N MET A 1 -15.99 15.71 -22.69
CA MET A 1 -15.01 14.96 -21.87
C MET A 1 -14.61 15.88 -20.74
N GLU A 2 -15.21 15.70 -19.57
CA GLU A 2 -14.88 16.53 -18.41
C GLU A 2 -13.58 15.99 -17.81
N VAL A 3 -12.51 16.75 -17.96
CA VAL A 3 -11.24 16.49 -17.31
C VAL A 3 -11.44 16.84 -15.86
N VAL A 4 -11.61 15.84 -14.99
CA VAL A 4 -11.59 16.07 -13.54
C VAL A 4 -10.15 16.43 -13.17
N PRO A 5 -9.86 17.67 -12.77
CA PRO A 5 -8.51 18.07 -12.43
C PRO A 5 -8.08 17.32 -11.17
N LEU A 6 -6.90 16.70 -11.22
CA LEU A 6 -6.21 16.27 -10.01
C LEU A 6 -5.83 17.55 -9.25
N GLN A 7 -6.64 17.94 -8.27
CA GLN A 7 -6.24 18.92 -7.27
C GLN A 7 -5.04 18.35 -6.51
N GLN A 8 -3.84 18.70 -6.96
CA GLN A 8 -2.64 18.58 -6.15
C GLN A 8 -2.80 19.62 -5.04
N LYS A 9 -3.40 19.22 -3.90
CA LYS A 9 -3.27 20.02 -2.67
C LYS A 9 -1.78 20.15 -2.40
N GLY A 10 -1.31 21.39 -2.24
CA GLY A 10 0.07 21.67 -1.87
C GLY A 10 0.38 20.98 -0.55
N CYS A 11 1.32 20.05 -0.58
CA CYS A 11 1.77 19.30 0.59
C CYS A 11 3.26 19.55 0.71
N SER A 12 3.65 20.24 1.78
CA SER A 12 5.05 20.49 2.11
C SER A 12 5.79 19.16 2.24
N GLY A 13 6.99 19.09 1.65
CA GLY A 13 7.78 17.87 1.56
C GLY A 13 7.95 17.20 2.92
N GLY A 14 7.71 15.89 2.97
CA GLY A 14 7.98 15.08 4.14
C GLY A 14 9.48 15.02 4.39
N SER A 15 9.92 15.50 5.55
CA SER A 15 11.24 15.18 6.07
C SER A 15 11.29 13.70 6.43
N ASN A 16 12.39 13.03 6.08
CA ASN A 16 12.70 11.70 6.59
C ASN A 16 12.94 11.81 8.11
N GLY A 17 11.90 11.56 8.90
CA GLY A 17 11.97 11.53 10.36
C GLY A 17 12.70 10.27 10.82
N SER A 18 13.90 10.48 11.38
CA SER A 18 14.64 9.52 12.18
C SER A 18 13.75 8.86 13.24
N SER A 19 13.87 7.54 13.39
CA SER A 19 13.31 6.74 14.48
C SER A 19 13.63 7.38 15.85
N LYS A 20 12.59 7.72 16.61
CA LYS A 20 12.71 8.01 18.04
C LYS A 20 11.85 7.01 18.81
N GLU A 21 12.48 6.32 19.74
CA GLU A 21 11.82 5.57 20.80
C GLU A 21 11.01 6.55 21.66
N GLU A 22 9.74 6.24 21.90
CA GLU A 22 9.02 6.84 23.04
C GLU A 22 8.03 5.82 23.61
N GLN A 23 8.26 5.49 24.88
CA GLN A 23 7.51 4.52 25.67
C GLN A 23 6.13 5.06 26.04
N GLY A 24 5.13 4.18 26.02
CA GLY A 24 3.84 4.37 26.69
C GLY A 24 2.67 4.74 25.78
N HIS A 25 1.86 3.74 25.42
CA HIS A 25 0.60 3.88 24.66
C HIS A 25 0.74 4.44 23.23
N MET A 26 1.16 3.56 22.32
CA MET A 26 1.15 3.80 20.88
C MET A 26 -0.30 3.93 20.37
N ARG A 27 -0.82 5.17 20.31
CA ARG A 27 -1.97 5.48 19.46
C ARG A 27 -1.54 5.21 18.02
N GLN A 28 -2.29 4.35 17.33
CA GLN A 28 -2.04 4.00 15.94
C GLN A 28 -1.86 5.27 15.11
N ALA A 29 -0.83 5.29 14.27
CA ALA A 29 -0.50 6.39 13.35
C ALA A 29 -1.55 6.53 12.23
N GLN A 30 -2.79 6.86 12.60
CA GLN A 30 -3.88 7.20 11.68
C GLN A 30 -3.99 8.72 11.47
N ASP A 31 -3.35 9.53 12.32
CA ASP A 31 -3.51 10.98 12.34
C ASP A 31 -2.39 11.76 11.61
N ALA A 32 -1.53 11.08 10.84
CA ALA A 32 -0.53 11.77 10.02
C ALA A 32 -1.17 12.28 8.71
N VAL A 33 -1.34 13.61 8.63
CA VAL A 33 -1.58 14.45 7.44
C VAL A 33 -1.79 13.66 6.14
N GLN A 34 -3.05 13.39 5.78
CA GLN A 34 -3.42 12.71 4.54
C GLN A 34 -3.31 13.67 3.33
N CYS A 35 -2.06 13.97 3.00
CA CYS A 35 -1.64 14.74 1.83
C CYS A 35 -1.27 13.83 0.66
N TYR A 36 -0.89 12.59 0.95
CA TYR A 36 -0.54 11.57 -0.02
C TYR A 36 -1.62 10.50 -0.03
N ASP A 37 -2.40 10.42 -1.12
CA ASP A 37 -3.23 9.24 -1.38
C ASP A 37 -2.32 8.19 -2.04
N PRO A 38 -1.92 7.13 -1.32
CA PRO A 38 -1.02 6.14 -1.89
C PRO A 38 -1.71 5.48 -3.10
N PRO A 39 -1.02 5.36 -4.24
CA PRO A 39 -1.60 4.79 -5.46
C PRO A 39 -2.04 3.33 -5.25
N ILE A 40 -1.38 2.60 -4.33
CA ILE A 40 -1.77 1.27 -3.91
C ILE A 40 -2.61 1.34 -2.65
N ARG A 41 -3.85 0.85 -2.76
CA ARG A 41 -4.78 0.73 -1.65
C ARG A 41 -4.69 -0.65 -1.05
N THR A 42 -4.49 -0.70 0.26
CA THR A 42 -4.49 -1.94 1.05
C THR A 42 -5.64 -1.95 2.03
N LYS A 43 -6.20 -3.14 2.29
CA LYS A 43 -7.23 -3.40 3.27
C LYS A 43 -6.83 -4.62 4.10
N THR A 44 -6.91 -4.48 5.42
CA THR A 44 -6.77 -5.61 6.35
C THR A 44 -8.10 -6.36 6.45
N ALA A 45 -8.05 -7.69 6.52
CA ALA A 45 -9.23 -8.52 6.74
C ALA A 45 -9.93 -8.14 8.05
N SER A 46 -11.26 -8.00 8.02
CA SER A 46 -12.06 -7.45 9.13
C SER A 46 -13.30 -8.29 9.45
N SER A 47 -13.24 -9.60 9.20
CA SER A 47 -14.35 -10.52 9.50
C SER A 47 -14.30 -10.99 10.96
N THR A 48 -15.43 -11.42 11.51
CA THR A 48 -15.49 -12.06 12.84
C THR A 48 -14.51 -13.22 12.96
N LEU A 49 -14.38 -14.03 11.91
CA LEU A 49 -13.40 -15.12 11.85
C LEU A 49 -11.96 -14.61 12.04
N THR A 50 -11.63 -13.45 11.46
CA THR A 50 -10.29 -12.86 11.62
C THR A 50 -10.03 -12.51 13.08
N SER A 51 -10.96 -11.81 13.74
CA SER A 51 -10.81 -11.46 15.15
C SER A 51 -10.75 -12.69 16.06
N THR A 52 -11.62 -13.69 15.84
CA THR A 52 -11.65 -14.92 16.66
C THR A 52 -10.35 -15.71 16.52
N PHE A 53 -9.78 -15.78 15.31
CA PHE A 53 -8.51 -16.48 15.10
C PHE A 53 -7.33 -15.79 15.78
N LEU A 54 -7.31 -14.44 15.78
CA LEU A 54 -6.27 -13.68 16.47
C LEU A 54 -6.36 -13.85 18.00
N GLU A 55 -7.57 -13.82 18.57
CA GLU A 55 -7.76 -14.06 20.00
C GLU A 55 -7.37 -15.50 20.39
N ALA A 56 -7.71 -16.51 19.59
CA ALA A 56 -7.29 -17.89 19.84
C ALA A 56 -5.75 -18.03 19.81
N GLY A 57 -5.06 -17.36 18.88
CA GLY A 57 -3.59 -17.34 18.86
C GLY A 57 -3.00 -16.66 20.10
N LYS A 58 -3.63 -15.58 20.56
CA LYS A 58 -3.24 -14.88 21.79
C LYS A 58 -3.41 -15.76 23.04
N GLU A 59 -4.51 -16.52 23.13
CA GLU A 59 -4.75 -17.48 24.22
C GLU A 59 -3.69 -18.59 24.26
N LEU A 60 -3.16 -18.97 23.10
CA LEU A 60 -2.03 -19.91 22.98
C LEU A 60 -0.66 -19.26 23.27
N GLY A 61 -0.62 -17.98 23.63
CA GLY A 61 0.61 -17.25 23.92
C GLY A 61 1.41 -16.85 22.67
N LEU A 62 0.81 -16.89 21.48
CA LEU A 62 1.48 -16.45 20.26
C LEU A 62 1.48 -14.91 20.16
N PRO A 63 2.57 -14.29 19.67
CA PRO A 63 2.58 -12.88 19.36
C PRO A 63 1.49 -12.54 18.34
N VAL A 64 0.72 -11.49 18.62
CA VAL A 64 -0.27 -10.95 17.69
C VAL A 64 0.23 -9.62 17.16
N GLY A 65 0.33 -9.48 15.84
CA GLY A 65 0.86 -8.27 15.24
C GLY A 65 0.36 -8.01 13.82
N ASN A 66 1.10 -7.18 13.11
CA ASN A 66 0.89 -6.82 11.72
C ASN A 66 2.08 -7.29 10.88
N LEU A 67 1.83 -7.69 9.64
CA LEU A 67 2.82 -8.21 8.68
C LEU A 67 4.03 -7.32 8.41
N ASN A 68 3.99 -6.05 8.82
CA ASN A 68 5.12 -5.12 8.66
C ASN A 68 5.82 -4.81 9.99
N ASP A 69 5.39 -5.44 11.07
CA ASP A 69 6.04 -5.30 12.38
C ASP A 69 7.31 -6.16 12.39
N ASP A 70 8.23 -5.81 13.29
CA ASP A 70 9.48 -6.55 13.50
C ASP A 70 9.20 -7.82 14.35
N ILE A 71 8.40 -8.72 13.79
CA ILE A 71 7.94 -9.95 14.43
C ILE A 71 8.17 -11.10 13.44
N ASP A 72 9.11 -11.98 13.77
CA ASP A 72 9.48 -13.12 12.92
C ASP A 72 8.46 -14.26 12.94
N TYR A 73 7.64 -14.35 14.01
CA TYR A 73 6.64 -15.40 14.17
C TYR A 73 5.42 -14.93 14.97
N GLY A 74 4.24 -15.45 14.65
CA GLY A 74 3.01 -15.12 15.36
C GLY A 74 1.76 -15.27 14.49
N VAL A 75 0.66 -14.69 14.96
CA VAL A 75 -0.59 -14.60 14.20
C VAL A 75 -0.89 -13.16 13.84
N MET A 76 -1.35 -12.94 12.61
CA MET A 76 -1.56 -11.60 12.06
C MET A 76 -2.76 -11.58 11.13
N ALA A 77 -3.46 -10.45 11.08
CA ALA A 77 -4.53 -10.26 10.11
C ALA A 77 -3.94 -10.09 8.70
N ALA A 78 -4.45 -10.87 7.74
CA ALA A 78 -4.01 -10.76 6.36
C ALA A 78 -4.32 -9.37 5.77
N ARG A 79 -3.33 -8.74 5.14
CA ARG A 79 -3.49 -7.51 4.37
C ARG A 79 -3.61 -7.84 2.88
N THR A 80 -4.57 -7.20 2.22
CA THR A 80 -4.87 -7.44 0.80
C THR A 80 -4.88 -6.13 0.01
N THR A 81 -4.53 -6.20 -1.27
CA THR A 81 -4.68 -5.07 -2.20
C THR A 81 -6.07 -5.10 -2.83
N VAL A 82 -7.11 -4.91 -2.02
CA VAL A 82 -8.52 -4.90 -2.44
C VAL A 82 -9.16 -3.58 -2.05
N PHE A 83 -9.81 -2.93 -3.01
CA PHE A 83 -10.55 -1.70 -2.79
C PHE A 83 -11.91 -1.77 -3.46
N LYS A 84 -12.96 -1.40 -2.73
CA LYS A 84 -14.37 -1.51 -3.18
C LYS A 84 -14.73 -2.88 -3.77
N GLY A 85 -14.28 -3.96 -3.12
CA GLY A 85 -14.57 -5.34 -3.51
C GLY A 85 -13.83 -5.85 -4.74
N ARG A 86 -12.87 -5.08 -5.29
CA ARG A 86 -12.10 -5.47 -6.48
C ARG A 86 -10.60 -5.46 -6.18
N ARG A 87 -9.85 -6.31 -6.88
CA ARG A 87 -8.38 -6.27 -6.85
C ARG A 87 -7.90 -4.90 -7.29
N TRP A 88 -7.09 -4.25 -6.46
CA TRP A 88 -6.45 -2.98 -6.75
C TRP A 88 -5.02 -3.23 -7.27
N SER A 89 -4.91 -3.45 -8.59
CA SER A 89 -3.65 -3.78 -9.25
C SER A 89 -2.73 -2.57 -9.39
N SER A 90 -1.44 -2.82 -9.65
CA SER A 90 -0.47 -1.77 -10.02
C SER A 90 -0.91 -0.99 -11.27
N PHE A 91 -1.61 -1.65 -12.21
CA PHE A 91 -2.26 -0.95 -13.33
C PHE A 91 -3.28 0.08 -12.83
N THR A 92 -4.17 -0.30 -11.91
CA THR A 92 -5.25 0.58 -11.44
C THR A 92 -4.69 1.74 -10.61
N GLY A 93 -3.68 1.47 -9.77
CA GLY A 93 -3.09 2.47 -8.88
C GLY A 93 -2.15 3.45 -9.59
N TYR A 94 -1.28 2.97 -10.47
CA TYR A 94 -0.23 3.79 -11.09
C TYR A 94 -0.51 4.12 -12.55
N LEU A 95 -0.82 3.12 -13.37
CA LEU A 95 -0.84 3.30 -14.82
C LEU A 95 -2.12 3.98 -15.30
N LYS A 96 -3.27 3.51 -14.84
CA LYS A 96 -4.60 3.99 -15.26
C LYS A 96 -4.78 5.50 -15.09
N PRO A 97 -4.37 6.14 -13.96
CA PRO A 97 -4.46 7.58 -13.81
C PRO A 97 -3.52 8.37 -14.74
N ALA A 98 -2.45 7.74 -15.24
CA ALA A 98 -1.41 8.38 -16.04
C ALA A 98 -1.57 8.18 -17.56
N LEU A 99 -2.51 7.34 -18.02
CA LEU A 99 -2.67 6.96 -19.44
C LEU A 99 -2.82 8.13 -20.42
N GLY A 100 -3.29 9.30 -19.97
CA GLY A 100 -3.45 10.48 -20.81
C GLY A 100 -2.18 11.31 -21.02
N ARG A 101 -1.05 10.96 -20.39
CA ARG A 101 0.18 11.73 -20.51
C ARG A 101 0.83 11.50 -21.88
N PRO A 102 1.23 12.56 -22.61
CA PRO A 102 1.77 12.42 -23.97
C PRO A 102 3.11 11.69 -24.04
N ASN A 103 3.84 11.64 -22.92
CA ASN A 103 5.13 10.96 -22.78
C ASN A 103 5.01 9.51 -22.29
N LEU A 104 3.80 8.95 -22.22
CA LEU A 104 3.56 7.57 -21.80
C LEU A 104 2.93 6.78 -22.95
N HIS A 105 3.67 5.77 -23.42
CA HIS A 105 3.18 4.84 -24.43
C HIS A 105 3.01 3.45 -23.82
N VAL A 106 1.87 2.80 -24.08
CA VAL A 106 1.56 1.46 -23.56
C VAL A 106 1.29 0.54 -24.74
N MET A 107 2.04 -0.56 -24.82
CA MET A 107 1.89 -1.59 -25.84
C MET A 107 1.33 -2.87 -25.18
N LEU A 108 0.18 -3.33 -25.65
CA LEU A 108 -0.43 -4.58 -25.19
C LEU A 108 -0.01 -5.74 -26.11
N HIS A 109 -0.07 -6.97 -25.60
CA HIS A 109 0.24 -8.19 -26.37
C HIS A 109 1.63 -8.19 -27.04
N THR A 110 2.58 -7.46 -26.45
CA THR A 110 3.95 -7.33 -26.97
C THR A 110 4.91 -8.04 -26.03
N GLN A 111 5.62 -9.05 -26.52
CA GLN A 111 6.68 -9.72 -25.77
C GLN A 111 8.03 -9.15 -26.19
N VAL A 112 8.79 -8.63 -25.24
CA VAL A 112 10.16 -8.15 -25.49
C VAL A 112 11.09 -9.35 -25.65
N THR A 113 11.80 -9.47 -26.78
CA THR A 113 12.65 -10.62 -27.10
C THR A 113 14.14 -10.35 -26.94
N LYS A 114 14.58 -9.10 -27.13
CA LYS A 114 15.98 -8.71 -27.04
C LYS A 114 16.10 -7.23 -26.66
N VAL A 115 17.12 -6.92 -25.88
CA VAL A 115 17.58 -5.53 -25.66
C VAL A 115 18.73 -5.25 -26.62
N HIS A 116 18.65 -4.15 -27.36
CA HIS A 116 19.70 -3.75 -28.29
C HIS A 116 20.74 -2.91 -27.55
N CYS A 117 21.86 -3.54 -27.16
CA CYS A 117 22.99 -2.84 -26.58
C CYS A 117 23.88 -2.28 -27.69
N ILE A 118 24.33 -1.03 -27.55
CA ILE A 118 25.37 -0.44 -28.39
C ILE A 118 26.69 -0.65 -27.65
N ALA A 119 27.69 -1.22 -28.33
CA ALA A 119 29.03 -1.33 -27.77
C ALA A 119 29.68 0.07 -27.74
N SER A 120 30.14 0.49 -26.55
CA SER A 120 30.88 1.73 -26.30
C SER A 120 32.37 1.52 -26.47
#